data_AF-A0A2P7MWZ4-F1
#
_entry.id   AF-A0A2P7MWZ4-F1
#
_cell.length_a   1.000
_cell.length_b   1.000
_cell.length_c   1.000
_cell.angle_alpha   90.00
_cell.angle_beta   90.00
_cell.angle_gamma   90.00
#
_symmetry.space_group_name_H-M   'P 1'
#
loop_
_entity.id
_entity.type
_entity.pdbx_description
1 polymer ?
#
loop_
_entity_poly.entity_id
_entity_poly.type
_entity_poly.pdbx_seq_one_letter_code
_entity_poly.pdbx_strand_id
1 'polypeptide(L)'
;MASFGANAEISAYSADTGYLYTVGSGSGAIVVSDLTDPSNLTSIAIARPEGSLETLQGVAVFRKLLAVAVQNKIKTEPGFVQFYDLTNSATNLSEQRHSWFPAQCGEVQC
;
A
#
# COMPACT_ATOMS: atom_id res chain seq x y z
N MET A 1 -18.13 -19.80 -3.68
CA MET A 1 -16.76 -19.63 -3.16
C MET A 1 -16.11 -18.53 -3.97
N ALA A 2 -15.71 -17.42 -3.34
CA ALA A 2 -15.01 -16.35 -4.04
C ALA A 2 -13.65 -16.90 -4.50
N SER A 3 -13.41 -16.88 -5.82
CA SER A 3 -12.08 -17.10 -6.37
C SER A 3 -11.23 -15.90 -5.95
N PHE A 4 -10.39 -16.09 -4.93
CA PHE A 4 -9.30 -15.16 -4.67
C PHE A 4 -8.31 -15.37 -5.81
N GLY A 5 -8.43 -14.59 -6.88
CA GLY A 5 -7.44 -14.61 -7.95
C GLY A 5 -6.06 -14.46 -7.32
N ALA A 6 -5.13 -15.35 -7.62
CA ALA A 6 -3.82 -15.33 -6.99
C ALA A 6 -3.14 -13.99 -7.30
N ASN A 7 -3.03 -13.15 -6.28
CA ASN A 7 -2.20 -11.96 -6.25
C ASN A 7 -1.11 -12.19 -5.20
N ALA A 8 0.07 -11.64 -5.46
CA ALA A 8 1.05 -11.55 -4.38
C ALA A 8 0.43 -10.69 -3.27
N GLU A 9 0.56 -11.12 -2.03
CA GLU A 9 0.20 -10.34 -0.86
C GLU A 9 1.41 -10.32 0.06
N ILE A 10 2.19 -9.25 -0.04
CA ILE A 10 3.34 -9.00 0.83
C ILE A 10 2.89 -8.02 1.91
N SER A 11 2.93 -8.48 3.17
CA SER A 11 2.63 -7.66 4.34
C SER A 11 3.91 -7.10 4.96
N ALA A 12 3.80 -5.99 5.67
CA ALA A 12 4.94 -5.38 6.36
C ALA A 12 4.58 -5.06 7.81
N TYR A 13 5.49 -5.39 8.73
CA TYR A 13 5.35 -5.08 10.15
C TYR A 13 6.29 -3.92 10.54
N SER A 14 5.77 -2.99 11.34
CA SER A 14 6.56 -1.91 11.94
C SER A 14 6.80 -2.21 13.42
N ALA A 15 8.05 -2.50 13.78
CA ALA A 15 8.44 -2.71 15.18
C ALA A 15 8.38 -1.41 16.01
N ASP A 16 8.45 -0.25 15.36
CA ASP A 16 8.37 1.06 16.03
C ASP A 16 6.96 1.34 16.58
N THR A 17 5.92 0.84 15.92
CA THR A 17 4.51 1.10 16.27
C THR A 17 3.74 -0.14 16.69
N GLY A 18 4.26 -1.35 16.43
CA GLY A 18 3.52 -2.59 16.65
C GLY A 18 2.42 -2.85 15.62
N TYR A 19 2.46 -2.19 14.45
CA TYR A 19 1.40 -2.29 13.44
C TYR A 19 1.79 -3.18 12.28
N LEU A 20 0.82 -3.97 11.81
CA LEU A 20 0.91 -4.77 10.60
C LEU A 20 0.12 -4.12 9.47
N TYR A 21 0.79 -3.92 8.35
CA TYR A 21 0.21 -3.43 7.11
C TYR A 21 0.02 -4.61 6.17
N THR A 22 -1.22 -4.84 5.75
CA THR A 22 -1.57 -5.89 4.78
C THR A 22 -2.30 -5.28 3.59
N VAL A 23 -2.26 -5.96 2.45
CA VAL A 23 -3.01 -5.55 1.24
C VAL A 23 -3.98 -6.63 0.84
N GLY A 24 -5.27 -6.31 0.85
CA GLY A 24 -6.30 -7.29 0.58
C GLY A 24 -6.34 -7.72 -0.88
N SER A 25 -6.18 -9.02 -1.11
CA SER A 25 -6.43 -9.67 -2.39
C SER A 25 -7.80 -9.28 -2.98
N GLY A 26 -7.79 -8.53 -4.08
CA GLY A 26 -8.99 -8.13 -4.82
C GLY A 26 -9.84 -7.01 -4.21
N SER A 27 -9.65 -6.63 -2.94
CA SER A 27 -10.39 -5.53 -2.31
C SER A 27 -9.77 -4.16 -2.57
N GLY A 28 -8.54 -4.12 -3.08
CA GLY A 28 -7.80 -2.89 -3.37
C GLY A 28 -7.55 -2.05 -2.12
N ALA A 29 -7.55 -2.67 -0.93
CA ALA A 29 -7.45 -1.96 0.33
C ALA A 29 -6.16 -2.29 1.08
N ILE A 30 -5.56 -1.27 1.69
CA ILE A 30 -4.53 -1.40 2.72
C ILE A 30 -5.26 -1.53 4.06
N VAL A 31 -5.00 -2.59 4.79
CA VAL A 31 -5.51 -2.78 6.15
C VAL A 31 -4.35 -2.61 7.13
N VAL A 32 -4.58 -1.79 8.15
CA VAL A 32 -3.62 -1.61 9.24
C VAL A 32 -4.20 -2.27 10.48
N SER A 33 -3.48 -3.26 11.01
CA SER A 33 -3.84 -3.99 12.21
C SER A 33 -2.87 -3.67 13.35
N ASP A 34 -3.43 -3.48 14.54
CA ASP A 34 -2.68 -3.33 15.77
C ASP A 34 -2.30 -4.73 16.31
N LEU A 35 -0.99 -4.97 16.43
CA LEU A 35 -0.39 -6.19 16.95
C LEU A 35 0.36 -5.94 18.28
N THR A 36 0.17 -4.77 18.91
CA THR A 36 0.78 -4.47 20.22
C THR A 36 0.33 -5.46 21.30
N ASP A 37 -0.91 -5.97 21.19
CA ASP A 37 -1.40 -7.14 21.93
C ASP A 37 -1.78 -8.26 20.94
N PRO A 38 -0.93 -9.30 20.77
CA PRO A 38 -1.21 -10.39 19.85
C PRO A 38 -2.40 -11.27 20.27
N SER A 39 -2.88 -11.14 21.52
CA SER A 39 -4.09 -11.83 21.97
C SER A 39 -5.38 -11.09 21.60
N ASN A 40 -5.28 -9.84 21.16
CA ASN A 40 -6.41 -8.97 20.81
C ASN A 40 -6.10 -8.14 19.55
N LEU A 41 -6.09 -8.81 18.39
CA LEU A 41 -5.85 -8.18 17.11
C LEU A 41 -7.03 -7.29 16.69
N THR A 42 -6.76 -6.03 16.38
CA THR A 42 -7.78 -5.09 15.89
C THR A 42 -7.32 -4.36 14.64
N SER A 43 -8.21 -4.13 13.68
CA SER A 43 -7.92 -3.29 12.52
C SER A 43 -8.21 -1.84 12.86
N ILE A 44 -7.20 -0.97 12.77
CA ILE A 44 -7.27 0.43 13.17
C ILE A 44 -7.45 1.40 12.00
N ALA A 45 -7.14 0.95 10.77
CA ALA A 45 -7.34 1.75 9.57
C ALA A 45 -7.57 0.85 8.35
N ILE A 46 -8.35 1.37 7.40
CA ILE A 46 -8.50 0.81 6.06
C ILE A 46 -8.38 1.97 5.08
N ALA A 47 -7.40 1.93 4.19
CA ALA A 47 -7.31 2.87 3.07
C ALA A 47 -7.60 2.15 1.76
N ARG A 48 -8.33 2.83 0.88
CA ARG A 48 -8.54 2.42 -0.50
C ARG A 48 -7.97 3.51 -1.39
N PRO A 49 -7.11 3.21 -2.36
CA PRO A 49 -6.73 4.17 -3.37
C PRO A 49 -7.99 4.69 -4.07
N GLU A 50 -8.11 6.00 -4.26
CA GLU A 50 -9.29 6.53 -4.95
C GLU A 50 -9.24 6.17 -6.45
N GLY A 51 -10.30 5.49 -6.90
CA GLY A 51 -10.65 5.41 -8.31
C GLY A 51 -10.01 4.32 -9.16
N SER A 52 -9.36 3.30 -8.59
CA SER A 52 -8.65 2.33 -9.41
C SER A 52 -9.22 0.90 -9.41
N LEU A 53 -9.32 0.33 -10.60
CA LEU A 53 -9.42 -1.12 -10.86
C LEU A 53 -8.05 -1.80 -10.69
N GLU A 54 -7.11 -1.12 -10.05
CA GLU A 54 -5.76 -1.57 -9.82
C GLU A 54 -5.73 -2.43 -8.57
N THR A 55 -4.79 -3.37 -8.54
CA THR A 55 -4.70 -4.34 -7.45
C THR A 55 -3.41 -4.13 -6.70
N LEU A 56 -3.51 -3.87 -5.40
CA LEU A 56 -2.37 -3.80 -4.51
C LEU A 56 -1.70 -5.18 -4.41
N GLN A 57 -0.37 -5.24 -4.50
CA GLN A 57 0.40 -6.49 -4.52
C GLN A 57 1.31 -6.66 -3.29
N GLY A 58 1.66 -5.55 -2.64
CA GLY A 58 2.52 -5.62 -1.47
C GLY A 58 2.74 -4.26 -0.85
N VAL A 59 3.23 -4.31 0.39
CA VAL A 59 3.62 -3.12 1.13
C VAL A 59 5.00 -3.28 1.74
N ALA A 60 5.67 -2.16 1.95
CA ALA A 60 6.87 -2.04 2.76
C ALA A 60 6.72 -0.80 3.65
N VAL A 61 7.09 -0.93 4.92
CA VAL A 61 7.07 0.18 5.88
C VAL A 61 8.48 0.48 6.35
N PHE A 62 8.82 1.75 6.38
CA PHE A 62 10.07 2.23 6.98
C PHE A 62 9.80 3.51 7.76
N ARG A 63 9.89 3.42 9.09
CA ARG A 63 9.56 4.51 10.01
C ARG A 63 8.16 5.06 9.71
N LYS A 64 8.07 6.29 9.19
CA LYS A 64 6.82 7.00 8.88
C LYS A 64 6.46 6.99 7.39
N LEU A 65 7.12 6.15 6.59
CA LEU A 65 6.84 6.02 5.16
C LEU A 65 6.29 4.62 4.88
N LEU A 66 5.15 4.56 4.21
CA LEU A 66 4.57 3.34 3.67
C LEU A 66 4.67 3.37 2.15
N ALA A 67 5.30 2.36 1.57
CA ALA A 67 5.36 2.14 0.12
C ALA A 67 4.45 0.97 -0.26
N VAL A 68 3.67 1.14 -1.32
CA VAL A 68 2.67 0.16 -1.77
C VAL A 68 2.89 -0.14 -3.24
N ALA A 69 3.11 -1.40 -3.57
CA ALA A 69 3.23 -1.84 -4.95
C ALA A 69 1.82 -2.01 -5.55
N VAL A 70 1.56 -1.30 -6.65
CA VAL A 70 0.28 -1.27 -7.34
C VAL A 70 0.44 -1.90 -8.72
N GLN A 71 -0.32 -2.97 -8.97
CA GLN A 71 -0.42 -3.55 -10.31
C GLN A 71 -1.43 -2.75 -11.13
N ASN A 72 -1.05 -2.41 -12.35
CA ASN A 72 -1.94 -1.79 -13.31
C ASN A 72 -3.13 -2.72 -13.64
N LYS A 73 -4.26 -2.13 -14.01
CA LYS A 73 -5.45 -2.81 -14.53
C LYS A 73 -5.09 -3.76 -15.68
N ILE A 74 -4.22 -3.32 -16.60
CA ILE A 74 -3.69 -4.17 -17.67
C ILE A 74 -2.40 -4.79 -17.16
N LYS A 75 -2.42 -6.11 -16.92
CA LYS A 75 -1.31 -6.84 -16.26
C LYS A 75 0.04 -6.77 -16.99
N THR A 76 0.03 -6.51 -18.29
CA THR A 76 1.22 -6.38 -19.12
C THR A 76 1.77 -4.95 -19.16
N GLU A 77 1.00 -3.97 -18.68
CA GLU A 77 1.48 -2.61 -18.52
C GLU A 77 2.25 -2.45 -17.21
N PRO A 78 3.20 -1.50 -17.14
CA PRO A 78 3.90 -1.22 -15.90
C PRO A 78 2.93 -0.84 -14.79
N GLY A 79 3.16 -1.42 -13.60
CA GLY A 79 2.60 -0.92 -12.35
C GLY A 79 3.36 0.29 -11.83
N PHE A 80 3.03 0.73 -10.62
CA PHE A 80 3.70 1.82 -9.94
C PHE A 80 3.80 1.57 -8.44
N VAL A 81 4.60 2.40 -7.77
CA VAL A 81 4.67 2.42 -6.30
C VAL A 81 3.97 3.67 -5.81
N GLN A 82 3.08 3.48 -4.85
CA GLN A 82 2.39 4.55 -4.16
C GLN A 82 2.99 4.75 -2.76
N PHE A 83 3.24 6.00 -2.39
CA PHE A 83 3.79 6.34 -1.09
C PHE A 83 2.74 7.04 -0.22
N TYR A 84 2.71 6.68 1.07
CA TYR A 84 1.90 7.32 2.08
C TYR A 84 2.79 7.80 3.22
N ASP A 85 2.56 9.05 3.63
CA ASP A 85 3.17 9.62 4.82
C ASP A 85 2.32 9.29 6.06
N LEU A 86 2.93 8.63 7.04
CA LEU A 86 2.32 8.21 8.30
C LEU A 86 2.55 9.22 9.43
N THR A 87 3.14 10.37 9.14
CA THR A 87 3.49 11.38 10.16
C THR A 87 2.26 11.93 10.90
N ASN A 88 1.11 11.96 10.23
CA ASN A 88 -0.16 12.43 10.81
C ASN A 88 -1.04 11.30 11.39
N SER A 89 -0.47 10.09 11.58
CA SER A 89 -1.09 8.83 12.07
C SER A 89 -1.34 7.81 10.96
N ALA A 90 -1.18 6.52 11.29
CA ALA A 90 -1.54 5.39 10.43
C ALA A 90 -3.05 5.33 10.09
N THR A 91 -3.88 6.10 10.81
CA THR A 91 -5.31 6.28 10.55
C THR A 91 -5.62 7.35 9.49
N ASN A 92 -4.62 8.13 9.05
CA ASN A 92 -4.77 9.17 8.06
C ASN A 92 -3.82 8.92 6.88
N LEU A 93 -4.11 7.86 6.12
CA LEU A 93 -3.41 7.53 4.88
C LEU A 93 -3.82 8.54 3.79
N SER A 94 -3.26 9.75 3.84
CA SER A 94 -3.43 10.73 2.77
C SER A 94 -2.59 10.31 1.55
N GLU A 95 -3.26 10.14 0.43
CA GLU A 95 -2.67 9.73 -0.84
C GLU A 95 -1.77 10.85 -1.38
N GLN A 96 -0.44 10.61 -1.41
CA GLN A 96 0.52 11.48 -2.09
C GLN A 96 0.89 10.81 -3.43
N ARG A 97 0.17 11.14 -4.51
CA ARG A 97 0.55 10.69 -5.86
C ARG A 97 1.77 11.46 -6.34
N HIS A 98 2.96 10.97 -6.00
CA HIS A 98 4.17 11.35 -6.72
C HIS A 98 4.48 10.33 -7.81
N SER A 99 4.23 10.75 -9.06
CA SER A 99 4.65 10.06 -10.28
C SER A 99 6.17 10.00 -10.31
N TRP A 100 6.75 8.87 -9.90
CA TRP A 100 8.21 8.68 -9.90
C TRP A 100 8.76 8.12 -11.23
N PHE A 101 7.89 7.95 -12.24
CA PHE A 101 8.31 7.77 -13.61
C PHE A 101 7.94 9.05 -14.37
N PRO A 102 8.92 9.80 -14.92
CA PRO A 102 8.58 10.77 -15.93
C PRO A 102 8.03 9.98 -17.12
N ALA A 103 6.76 10.23 -17.45
CA ALA A 103 6.42 10.17 -18.85
C ALA A 103 7.40 11.12 -19.55
N GLN A 104 8.23 10.55 -20.42
CA GLN A 104 9.19 11.22 -21.30
C GLN A 104 10.60 11.42 -20.71
N CYS A 105 11.52 10.65 -21.29
CA CYS A 105 12.86 11.11 -21.56
C CYS A 105 12.75 12.47 -22.28
N GLY A 106 13.11 13.56 -21.62
CA GLY A 106 13.01 14.91 -22.16
C GLY A 106 13.26 15.97 -21.10
N GLU A 107 14.52 16.42 -21.02
CA GLU A 107 14.95 17.67 -20.38
C GLU A 107 14.79 17.82 -18.86
N VAL A 108 15.86 17.49 -18.12
CA VAL A 108 16.82 18.42 -17.49
C VAL A 108 17.52 17.66 -16.34
N GLN A 109 18.83 17.84 -16.30
CA GLN A 109 19.83 17.15 -15.49
C GLN A 109 19.72 17.38 -13.97
N CYS A 110 20.22 16.35 -13.27
CA CYS A 110 20.69 16.29 -11.87
C CYS A 110 19.63 16.07 -10.78
#